data_AF-A0A9D9Y5J2-F1
#
_entry.id   AF-A0A9D9Y5J2-F1
#
_cell.length_a   1.000
_cell.length_b   1.000
_cell.length_c   1.000
_cell.angle_alpha   90.00
_cell.angle_beta   90.00
_cell.angle_gamma   90.00
#
_symmetry.space_group_name_H-M   'P 1'
#
loop_
_entity.id
_entity.type
_entity.pdbx_description
1 polymer ?
#
loop_
_entity_poly.entity_id
_entity_poly.type
_entity_poly.pdbx_seq_one_letter_code
_entity_poly.pdbx_strand_id
1 'polypeptide(L)'
;MKVIFPSTPENIQDLLPKQIFVFGSNEAGTHGAGAAKLALDKFGATNSKGIGLQGNSYALPTKDKMIKTLPLSKIQTYVDTLWQFAKDTPMLQFLITKVGCGLAGYTEKDIAPLFFKFVVLDNVTLPQEFIDIIAPKAIYTGYKAMNKKEEKLFCRDYEFNIGKTYTALGEIKSCNNGFHFCEKIIDTLNYYNRNDVVYCEVIGWGNVDIESDKIAVEHIFIKNLYLHNDKDFNSGNGNSGNRNSGNWNSGDWNSGNGNSGNWNSGNWNSGNRNSGNRNSGNGNSGNRNSGNRNPGNGNTGDRNS
;
A
#
# COMPACT_ATOMS: atom_id res chain seq x y z
N MET A 1 5.80 -3.82 0.92
CA MET A 1 5.93 -3.80 2.38
C MET A 1 4.58 -4.17 3.00
N LYS A 2 4.56 -5.11 3.95
CA LYS A 2 3.36 -5.44 4.73
C LYS A 2 3.02 -4.30 5.70
N VAL A 3 1.75 -3.90 5.75
CA VAL A 3 1.23 -2.83 6.60
C VAL A 3 0.23 -3.40 7.60
N ILE A 4 0.28 -2.88 8.84
CA ILE A 4 -0.71 -3.16 9.87
C ILE A 4 -1.77 -2.07 9.81
N PHE A 5 -3.02 -2.45 9.58
CA PHE A 5 -4.15 -1.52 9.61
C PHE A 5 -4.64 -1.34 11.05
N PRO A 6 -4.92 -0.11 11.49
CA PRO A 6 -5.34 0.14 12.87
C PRO A 6 -6.73 -0.44 13.15
N SER A 7 -6.85 -1.16 14.26
CA SER A 7 -8.11 -1.74 14.71
C SER A 7 -8.87 -0.79 15.63
N THR A 8 -10.20 -0.83 15.53
CA THR A 8 -11.10 -0.13 16.44
C THR A 8 -11.09 -0.82 17.80
N PRO A 9 -10.88 -0.11 18.92
CA PRO A 9 -10.99 -0.70 20.25
C PRO A 9 -12.39 -1.29 20.50
N GLU A 10 -12.48 -2.46 21.12
CA GLU A 10 -13.78 -3.12 21.38
C GLU A 10 -14.64 -2.35 22.38
N ASN A 11 -14.03 -1.74 23.39
CA ASN A 11 -14.70 -1.04 24.47
C ASN A 11 -14.41 0.46 24.43
N ILE A 12 -15.15 1.19 23.60
CA ILE A 12 -15.06 2.65 23.50
C ILE A 12 -15.95 3.26 24.57
N GLN A 13 -15.35 3.81 25.63
CA GLN A 13 -16.08 4.53 26.66
C GLN A 13 -15.96 6.05 26.51
N ASP A 14 -14.87 6.53 25.93
CA ASP A 14 -14.59 7.95 25.77
C ASP A 14 -13.98 8.18 24.38
N LEU A 15 -14.13 9.42 23.88
CA LEU A 15 -13.59 9.82 22.58
C LEU A 15 -12.53 10.90 22.79
N LEU A 16 -11.40 10.74 22.11
CA LEU A 16 -10.43 11.81 21.97
C LEU A 16 -10.97 12.92 21.05
N PRO A 17 -10.41 14.14 21.11
CA PRO A 17 -10.79 15.20 20.20
C PRO A 17 -10.77 14.75 18.74
N LYS A 18 -11.82 15.10 17.99
CA LYS A 18 -12.02 14.76 16.56
C LYS A 18 -12.26 13.28 16.26
N GLN A 19 -12.37 12.41 17.27
CA GLN A 19 -12.84 11.04 17.04
C GLN A 19 -14.35 11.01 16.84
N ILE A 20 -14.78 10.21 15.87
CA ILE A 20 -16.16 9.99 15.49
C ILE A 20 -16.50 8.51 15.71
N PHE A 21 -17.44 8.26 16.62
CA PHE A 21 -17.95 6.92 16.88
C PHE A 21 -18.97 6.52 15.81
N VAL A 22 -18.64 5.55 14.96
CA VAL A 22 -19.55 5.09 13.91
C VAL A 22 -20.32 3.87 14.41
N PHE A 23 -21.65 3.96 14.38
CA PHE A 23 -22.53 2.96 14.98
C PHE A 23 -23.68 2.54 14.05
N GLY A 24 -24.19 1.32 14.27
CA GLY A 24 -25.37 0.83 13.59
C GLY A 24 -26.65 1.51 14.09
N SER A 25 -27.36 2.16 13.16
CA SER A 25 -28.60 2.91 13.39
C SER A 25 -29.77 2.28 12.62
N ASN A 26 -30.96 2.85 12.77
CA ASN A 26 -32.08 2.68 11.85
C ASN A 26 -32.38 4.01 11.13
N GLU A 27 -33.06 3.97 9.99
CA GLU A 27 -33.40 5.16 9.20
C GLU A 27 -34.24 6.19 9.97
N ALA A 28 -35.01 5.77 10.99
CA ALA A 28 -35.81 6.67 11.83
C ALA A 28 -35.00 7.33 12.96
N GLY A 29 -33.78 6.88 13.26
CA GLY A 29 -32.97 7.42 14.34
C GLY A 29 -33.45 7.06 15.75
N THR A 30 -34.05 5.88 15.94
CA THR A 30 -34.39 5.38 17.29
C THR A 30 -33.16 4.72 17.92
N HIS A 31 -32.51 5.39 18.87
CA HIS A 31 -31.22 4.96 19.45
C HIS A 31 -31.38 4.37 20.86
N GLY A 32 -32.20 3.33 20.99
CA GLY A 32 -32.62 2.79 22.29
C GLY A 32 -31.77 1.65 22.87
N ALA A 33 -30.89 1.02 22.08
CA ALA A 33 -30.11 -0.14 22.54
C ALA A 33 -28.70 -0.21 21.91
N GLY A 34 -27.83 -1.01 22.53
CA GLY A 34 -26.48 -1.33 22.04
C GLY A 34 -25.61 -0.09 21.76
N ALA A 35 -24.81 -0.16 20.70
CA ALA A 35 -23.93 0.95 20.28
C ALA A 35 -24.70 2.25 19.99
N ALA A 36 -25.94 2.17 19.51
CA ALA A 36 -26.77 3.36 19.28
C ALA A 36 -27.11 4.07 20.59
N LYS A 37 -27.47 3.32 21.64
CA LYS A 37 -27.75 3.89 22.97
C LYS A 37 -26.51 4.52 23.57
N LEU A 38 -25.35 3.86 23.44
CA LEU A 38 -24.07 4.42 23.89
C LEU A 38 -23.74 5.74 23.18
N ALA A 39 -23.93 5.80 21.86
CA ALA A 39 -23.72 7.01 21.08
C ALA A 39 -24.64 8.16 21.54
N LEU A 40 -25.90 7.86 21.85
CA LEU A 40 -26.88 8.83 22.37
C LEU A 40 -26.48 9.33 23.76
N ASP A 41 -26.09 8.42 24.64
CA ASP A 41 -25.83 8.73 26.05
C ASP A 41 -24.49 9.46 26.25
N LYS A 42 -23.48 9.19 25.41
CA LYS A 42 -22.11 9.69 25.63
C LYS A 42 -21.51 10.54 24.51
N PHE A 43 -21.90 10.31 23.25
CA PHE A 43 -21.15 10.82 22.09
C PHE A 43 -21.95 11.79 21.20
N GLY A 44 -23.04 12.34 21.74
CA GLY A 44 -23.79 13.42 21.09
C GLY A 44 -24.64 12.98 19.89
N ALA A 45 -24.94 11.68 19.77
CA ALA A 45 -26.00 11.24 18.87
C ALA A 45 -27.36 11.77 19.37
N THR A 46 -28.31 11.95 18.45
CA THR A 46 -29.64 12.48 18.74
C THR A 46 -30.71 11.55 18.18
N ASN A 47 -31.82 11.41 18.91
CA ASN A 47 -32.98 10.71 18.39
C ASN A 47 -33.53 11.43 17.14
N SER A 48 -34.24 10.69 16.29
CA SER A 48 -34.81 11.16 15.02
C SER A 48 -33.79 11.48 13.92
N LYS A 49 -32.49 11.30 14.18
CA LYS A 49 -31.42 11.45 13.18
C LYS A 49 -30.72 10.11 12.94
N GLY A 50 -31.26 9.36 12.00
CA GLY A 50 -30.83 7.99 11.71
C GLY A 50 -29.57 7.85 10.85
N ILE A 51 -29.12 8.95 10.23
CA ILE A 51 -28.11 8.93 9.16
C ILE A 51 -27.10 10.07 9.37
N GLY A 52 -25.82 9.77 9.21
CA GLY A 52 -24.76 10.76 9.11
C GLY A 52 -24.23 11.29 10.44
N LEU A 53 -23.39 12.32 10.34
CA LEU A 53 -22.69 12.92 11.48
C LEU A 53 -23.65 13.64 12.44
N GLN A 54 -23.51 13.41 13.74
CA GLN A 54 -24.22 14.07 14.84
C GLN A 54 -23.38 14.04 16.12
N GLY A 55 -23.10 15.22 16.69
CA GLY A 55 -22.12 15.33 17.76
C GLY A 55 -20.79 14.70 17.33
N ASN A 56 -20.24 13.82 18.17
CA ASN A 56 -19.04 13.03 17.89
C ASN A 56 -19.39 11.60 17.44
N SER A 57 -20.53 11.43 16.77
CA SER A 57 -21.01 10.12 16.29
C SER A 57 -21.44 10.17 14.82
N TYR A 58 -21.32 9.06 14.10
CA TYR A 58 -21.87 8.90 12.76
C TYR A 58 -22.86 7.74 12.75
N ALA A 59 -24.13 8.03 12.45
CA ALA A 59 -25.18 7.03 12.37
C ALA A 59 -25.18 6.35 10.99
N LEU A 60 -25.01 5.02 10.96
CA LEU A 60 -25.04 4.21 9.74
C LEU A 60 -26.26 3.27 9.77
N PRO A 61 -27.29 3.50 8.95
CA PRO A 61 -28.48 2.66 8.94
C PRO A 61 -28.19 1.21 8.54
N THR A 62 -28.63 0.29 9.40
CA THR A 62 -28.68 -1.16 9.14
C THR A 62 -30.10 -1.71 9.21
N LYS A 63 -31.05 -0.84 9.57
CA LYS A 63 -32.48 -1.12 9.65
C LYS A 63 -33.29 0.03 9.06
N ASP A 64 -34.47 -0.28 8.53
CA ASP A 64 -35.41 0.70 8.00
C ASP A 64 -36.11 1.47 9.12
N LYS A 65 -37.02 2.39 8.75
CA LYS A 65 -37.82 3.17 9.70
C LYS A 65 -38.73 2.34 10.61
N MET A 66 -39.02 1.10 10.23
CA MET A 66 -39.83 0.14 10.98
C MET A 66 -38.97 -0.87 11.76
N ILE A 67 -37.66 -0.65 11.87
CA ILE A 67 -36.71 -1.51 12.61
C ILE A 67 -36.53 -2.90 11.95
N LYS A 68 -36.90 -3.05 10.67
CA LYS A 68 -36.58 -4.25 9.89
C LYS A 68 -35.17 -4.13 9.32
N THR A 69 -34.42 -5.22 9.34
CA THR A 69 -33.06 -5.27 8.78
C THR A 69 -33.07 -4.92 7.30
N LEU A 70 -32.20 -3.98 6.90
CA LEU A 70 -32.04 -3.58 5.51
C LEU A 70 -31.25 -4.63 4.74
N PRO A 71 -31.55 -4.86 3.45
CA PRO A 71 -30.70 -5.71 2.63
C PRO A 71 -29.29 -5.13 2.49
N LEU A 72 -28.28 -6.00 2.36
CA LEU A 72 -26.87 -5.60 2.23
C LEU A 72 -26.64 -4.56 1.12
N SER A 73 -27.34 -4.69 -0.01
CA SER A 73 -27.26 -3.73 -1.12
C SER A 73 -27.67 -2.31 -0.70
N LYS A 74 -28.66 -2.17 0.19
CA LYS A 74 -29.07 -0.87 0.73
C LYS A 74 -28.07 -0.37 1.77
N ILE A 75 -27.56 -1.25 2.63
CA ILE A 75 -26.50 -0.91 3.60
C ILE A 75 -25.24 -0.40 2.88
N GLN A 76 -24.84 -1.04 1.77
CA GLN A 76 -23.72 -0.61 0.94
C GLN A 76 -23.83 0.86 0.52
N THR A 77 -25.03 1.36 0.20
CA THR A 77 -25.20 2.79 -0.16
C THR A 77 -24.86 3.74 0.98
N TYR A 78 -25.14 3.34 2.24
CA TYR A 78 -24.75 4.11 3.42
C TYR A 78 -23.26 3.97 3.73
N VAL A 79 -22.70 2.77 3.53
CA VAL A 79 -21.27 2.52 3.69
C VAL A 79 -20.44 3.33 2.69
N ASP A 80 -20.86 3.39 1.42
CA ASP A 80 -20.21 4.22 0.40
C ASP A 80 -20.32 5.72 0.73
N THR A 81 -21.46 6.16 1.26
CA THR A 81 -21.65 7.55 1.73
C THR A 81 -20.71 7.88 2.91
N LEU A 82 -20.58 6.98 3.88
CA LEU A 82 -19.61 7.12 4.98
C LEU A 82 -18.18 7.13 4.45
N TRP A 83 -17.84 6.26 3.50
CA TRP A 83 -16.49 6.19 2.92
C TRP A 83 -16.10 7.51 2.27
N GLN A 84 -17.02 8.08 1.46
CA GLN A 84 -16.80 9.37 0.82
C GLN A 84 -16.69 10.49 1.86
N PHE A 85 -17.56 10.50 2.88
CA PHE A 85 -17.48 11.48 3.96
C PHE A 85 -16.15 11.41 4.74
N ALA A 86 -15.69 10.21 5.08
CA ALA A 86 -14.42 10.01 5.80
C ALA A 86 -13.23 10.47 4.95
N LYS A 87 -13.25 10.18 3.64
CA LYS A 87 -12.25 10.65 2.69
C LYS A 87 -12.20 12.17 2.59
N ASP A 88 -13.37 12.83 2.58
CA ASP A 88 -13.47 14.29 2.45
C ASP A 88 -13.23 15.04 3.78
N THR A 89 -13.08 14.32 4.89
CA THR A 89 -12.85 14.89 6.23
C THR A 89 -11.60 14.30 6.91
N PRO A 90 -10.40 14.46 6.31
CA PRO A 90 -9.17 13.85 6.82
C PRO A 90 -8.75 14.36 8.22
N MET A 91 -9.35 15.46 8.70
CA MET A 91 -9.11 15.96 10.06
C MET A 91 -9.85 15.19 11.16
N LEU A 92 -10.85 14.35 10.81
CA LEU A 92 -11.63 13.54 11.74
C LEU A 92 -11.12 12.10 11.75
N GLN A 93 -11.20 11.41 12.89
CA GLN A 93 -10.82 10.00 13.00
C GLN A 93 -12.06 9.14 13.25
N PHE A 94 -12.37 8.23 12.33
CA PHE A 94 -13.57 7.40 12.39
C PHE A 94 -13.30 6.05 13.04
N LEU A 95 -13.95 5.80 14.17
CA LEU A 95 -13.90 4.53 14.88
C LEU A 95 -15.09 3.68 14.46
N ILE A 96 -14.90 2.81 13.47
CA ILE A 96 -15.97 1.95 12.95
C ILE A 96 -16.16 0.75 13.88
N THR A 97 -17.36 0.63 14.46
CA THR A 97 -17.75 -0.51 15.29
C THR A 97 -18.22 -1.70 14.44
N LYS A 98 -18.58 -2.82 15.07
CA LYS A 98 -19.22 -3.99 14.41
C LYS A 98 -20.66 -3.66 13.96
N VAL A 99 -20.79 -2.66 13.10
CA VAL A 99 -22.05 -2.15 12.56
C VAL A 99 -22.80 -3.30 11.89
N GLY A 100 -24.08 -3.49 12.21
CA GLY A 100 -24.91 -4.54 11.61
C GLY A 100 -24.77 -5.94 12.23
N CYS A 101 -23.72 -6.20 13.01
CA CYS A 101 -23.48 -7.52 13.61
C CYS A 101 -24.20 -7.77 14.94
N GLY A 102 -24.89 -6.75 15.46
CA GLY A 102 -25.74 -6.87 16.65
C GLY A 102 -27.21 -7.08 16.27
N LEU A 103 -28.05 -6.10 16.62
CA LEU A 103 -29.52 -6.19 16.47
C LEU A 103 -30.03 -6.31 15.03
N ALA A 104 -29.21 -6.03 14.02
CA ALA A 104 -29.58 -6.25 12.62
C ALA A 104 -29.42 -7.72 12.20
N GLY A 105 -28.64 -8.52 12.93
CA GLY A 105 -28.58 -9.97 12.78
C GLY A 105 -27.67 -10.48 11.65
N TYR A 106 -26.85 -9.62 11.05
CA TYR A 106 -25.83 -10.06 10.11
C TYR A 106 -24.61 -10.61 10.84
N THR A 107 -23.85 -11.48 10.18
CA THR A 107 -22.53 -11.89 10.67
C THR A 107 -21.45 -10.91 10.20
N GLU A 108 -20.26 -10.99 10.79
CA GLU A 108 -19.09 -10.24 10.31
C GLU A 108 -18.76 -10.59 8.86
N LYS A 109 -18.97 -11.85 8.45
CA LYS A 109 -18.74 -12.31 7.07
C LYS A 109 -19.69 -11.66 6.06
N ASP A 110 -20.89 -11.31 6.49
CA ASP A 110 -21.87 -10.63 5.63
C ASP A 110 -21.55 -9.13 5.48
N ILE A 111 -21.10 -8.48 6.58
CA ILE A 111 -20.93 -7.02 6.63
C ILE A 111 -19.52 -6.56 6.26
N ALA A 112 -18.48 -7.22 6.75
CA ALA A 112 -17.10 -6.78 6.54
C ALA A 112 -16.76 -6.51 5.06
N PRO A 113 -17.20 -7.33 4.08
CA PRO A 113 -16.96 -7.05 2.67
C PRO A 113 -17.44 -5.69 2.19
N LEU A 114 -18.46 -5.09 2.82
CA LEU A 114 -18.95 -3.76 2.44
C LEU A 114 -17.92 -2.65 2.73
N PHE A 115 -17.03 -2.89 3.69
CA PHE A 115 -16.03 -1.94 4.19
C PHE A 115 -14.64 -2.09 3.55
N PHE A 116 -14.48 -2.95 2.53
CA PHE A 116 -13.15 -3.27 1.98
C PHE A 116 -12.37 -2.04 1.48
N LYS A 117 -13.05 -0.98 1.02
CA LYS A 117 -12.40 0.26 0.56
C LYS A 117 -11.84 1.13 1.68
N PHE A 118 -12.23 0.92 2.94
CA PHE A 118 -11.79 1.77 4.05
C PHE A 118 -10.32 1.55 4.41
N VAL A 119 -9.72 0.43 3.99
CA VAL A 119 -8.32 0.09 4.28
C VAL A 119 -7.30 1.07 3.68
N VAL A 120 -7.74 1.95 2.78
CA VAL A 120 -6.90 2.98 2.13
C VAL A 120 -7.01 4.36 2.79
N LEU A 121 -7.86 4.50 3.82
CA LEU A 121 -8.08 5.77 4.53
C LEU A 121 -7.31 5.77 5.85
N ASP A 122 -6.34 6.67 5.96
CA ASP A 122 -5.46 6.78 7.15
C ASP A 122 -6.22 7.23 8.41
N ASN A 123 -7.40 7.84 8.24
CA ASN A 123 -8.21 8.41 9.31
C ASN A 123 -9.36 7.50 9.76
N VAL A 124 -9.29 6.20 9.46
CA VAL A 124 -10.32 5.21 9.80
C VAL A 124 -9.68 4.03 10.55
N THR A 125 -10.40 3.51 11.55
CA THR A 125 -10.15 2.18 12.12
C THR A 125 -11.34 1.27 11.87
N LEU A 126 -11.09 -0.04 11.74
CA LEU A 126 -12.11 -1.08 11.56
C LEU A 126 -12.05 -2.09 12.71
N PRO A 127 -13.15 -2.80 13.04
CA PRO A 127 -13.08 -3.94 13.96
C PRO A 127 -12.06 -4.97 13.46
N GLN A 128 -11.34 -5.63 14.37
CA GLN A 128 -10.28 -6.59 13.98
C GLN A 128 -10.84 -7.71 13.09
N GLU A 129 -12.03 -8.21 13.39
CA GLU A 129 -12.68 -9.26 12.60
C GLU A 129 -13.02 -8.80 11.19
N PHE A 130 -13.31 -7.51 10.98
CA PHE A 130 -13.53 -6.98 9.64
C PHE A 130 -12.22 -6.95 8.87
N ILE A 131 -11.12 -6.54 9.51
CA ILE A 131 -9.78 -6.53 8.90
C ILE A 131 -9.38 -7.96 8.50
N ASP A 132 -9.59 -8.94 9.38
CA ASP A 132 -9.24 -10.34 9.14
C ASP A 132 -10.03 -10.94 7.96
N ILE A 133 -11.26 -10.49 7.74
CA ILE A 133 -12.09 -10.92 6.60
C ILE A 133 -11.70 -10.19 5.31
N ILE A 134 -11.46 -8.88 5.37
CA ILE A 134 -11.15 -8.04 4.20
C ILE A 134 -9.74 -8.30 3.68
N ALA A 135 -8.78 -8.56 4.57
CA ALA A 135 -7.37 -8.71 4.24
C ALA A 135 -6.76 -9.92 4.99
N PRO A 136 -7.21 -11.16 4.69
CA PRO A 136 -6.91 -12.35 5.47
C PRO A 136 -5.41 -12.71 5.52
N LYS A 137 -4.60 -12.22 4.59
CA LYS A 137 -3.13 -12.39 4.60
C LYS A 137 -2.43 -11.15 5.15
N ALA A 138 -2.59 -10.03 4.46
CA ALA A 138 -2.14 -8.70 4.87
C ALA A 138 -2.60 -7.64 3.88
N ILE A 139 -2.40 -6.37 4.27
CA ILE A 139 -2.37 -5.24 3.35
C ILE A 139 -0.90 -4.97 2.98
N TYR A 140 -0.65 -4.72 1.71
CA TYR A 140 0.68 -4.45 1.17
C TYR A 140 0.72 -3.09 0.50
N THR A 141 1.83 -2.38 0.68
CA THR A 141 2.16 -1.18 -0.09
C THR A 141 3.35 -1.45 -1.00
N GLY A 142 3.42 -0.71 -2.09
CA GLY A 142 4.55 -0.80 -3.02
C GLY A 142 4.36 0.09 -4.22
N TYR A 143 5.02 -0.30 -5.31
CA TYR A 143 5.11 0.48 -6.52
C TYR A 143 4.63 -0.31 -7.73
N LYS A 144 3.85 0.36 -8.56
CA LYS A 144 3.41 -0.17 -9.84
C LYS A 144 3.94 0.71 -10.96
N ALA A 145 4.77 0.13 -11.82
CA ALA A 145 5.13 0.73 -13.10
C ALA A 145 3.95 0.63 -14.08
N MET A 146 3.67 1.71 -14.79
CA MET A 146 2.58 1.81 -15.76
C MET A 146 3.01 2.66 -16.95
N ASN A 147 2.54 2.32 -18.15
CA ASN A 147 2.70 3.18 -19.31
C ASN A 147 1.74 4.38 -19.15
N LYS A 148 2.21 5.59 -19.46
CA LYS A 148 1.37 6.79 -19.46
C LYS A 148 1.09 7.20 -20.91
N LYS A 149 -0.19 7.34 -21.27
CA LYS A 149 -0.62 7.96 -22.53
C LYS A 149 -1.54 9.12 -22.17
N GLU A 150 -1.13 10.34 -22.50
CA GLU A 150 -1.78 11.57 -22.02
C GLU A 150 -1.90 11.52 -20.49
N GLU A 151 -3.09 11.74 -19.90
CA GLU A 151 -3.31 11.68 -18.45
C GLU A 151 -3.74 10.30 -17.94
N LYS A 152 -3.74 9.28 -18.80
CA LYS A 152 -4.20 7.92 -18.46
C LYS A 152 -3.03 6.97 -18.20
N LEU A 153 -3.21 6.10 -17.21
CA LEU A 153 -2.22 5.10 -16.81
C LEU A 153 -2.66 3.72 -17.29
N PHE A 154 -1.72 2.92 -17.81
CA PHE A 154 -2.02 1.63 -18.37
C PHE A 154 -1.06 0.55 -17.86
N CYS A 155 -1.60 -0.63 -17.62
CA CYS A 155 -0.83 -1.86 -17.50
C CYS A 155 -1.38 -2.85 -18.52
N ARG A 156 -0.62 -3.07 -19.61
CA ARG A 156 -1.14 -3.71 -20.83
C ARG A 156 -2.36 -2.92 -21.34
N ASP A 157 -3.49 -3.58 -21.54
CA ASP A 157 -4.72 -2.96 -22.06
C ASP A 157 -5.67 -2.44 -20.96
N TYR A 158 -5.29 -2.58 -19.69
CA TYR A 158 -6.13 -2.16 -18.57
C TYR A 158 -5.80 -0.72 -18.14
N GLU A 159 -6.81 0.15 -18.13
CA GLU A 159 -6.71 1.56 -17.72
C GLU A 159 -6.83 1.72 -16.20
N PHE A 160 -5.94 2.51 -15.63
CA PHE A 160 -5.88 2.88 -14.22
C PHE A 160 -6.02 4.40 -14.07
N ASN A 161 -6.66 4.78 -12.97
CA ASN A 161 -6.84 6.16 -12.54
C ASN A 161 -6.40 6.31 -11.09
N ILE A 162 -5.70 7.39 -10.80
CA ILE A 162 -5.26 7.74 -9.43
C ILE A 162 -6.49 7.97 -8.55
N GLY A 163 -6.42 7.52 -7.30
CA GLY A 163 -7.50 7.62 -6.33
C GLY A 163 -8.65 6.63 -6.57
N LYS A 164 -8.46 5.61 -7.40
CA LYS A 164 -9.43 4.54 -7.67
C LYS A 164 -8.97 3.19 -7.16
N THR A 165 -9.95 2.38 -6.75
CA THR A 165 -9.79 0.98 -6.36
C THR A 165 -10.29 0.09 -7.50
N TYR A 166 -9.56 -0.99 -7.75
CA TYR A 166 -9.89 -2.00 -8.75
C TYR A 166 -9.92 -3.38 -8.09
N THR A 167 -10.83 -4.24 -8.53
CA THR A 167 -11.04 -5.59 -7.99
C THR A 167 -10.92 -6.63 -9.09
N ALA A 168 -10.06 -7.61 -8.89
CA ALA A 168 -9.94 -8.78 -9.74
C ALA A 168 -11.01 -9.82 -9.34
N LEU A 169 -11.54 -10.54 -10.32
CA LEU A 169 -12.53 -11.59 -10.09
C LEU A 169 -11.87 -12.97 -10.23
N GLY A 170 -12.32 -13.93 -9.42
CA GLY A 170 -11.81 -15.30 -9.42
C GLY A 170 -10.59 -15.50 -8.53
N GLU A 171 -9.96 -16.67 -8.64
CA GLU A 171 -8.82 -17.06 -7.80
C GLU A 171 -7.57 -16.22 -8.14
N ILE A 172 -6.96 -15.60 -7.13
CA ILE A 172 -5.74 -14.80 -7.30
C ILE A 172 -4.53 -15.73 -7.37
N LYS A 173 -3.81 -15.64 -8.47
CA LYS A 173 -2.59 -16.42 -8.75
C LYS A 173 -1.61 -15.53 -9.50
N SER A 174 -0.40 -15.42 -8.98
CA SER A 174 0.65 -14.65 -9.63
C SER A 174 0.84 -15.11 -11.07
N CYS A 175 1.02 -14.14 -11.96
CA CYS A 175 1.17 -14.33 -13.40
C CYS A 175 -0.08 -14.79 -14.17
N ASN A 176 -1.16 -15.22 -13.49
CA ASN A 176 -2.40 -15.64 -14.14
C ASN A 176 -3.56 -14.66 -13.89
N ASN A 177 -3.87 -14.33 -12.63
CA ASN A 177 -5.02 -13.51 -12.27
C ASN A 177 -4.77 -12.66 -11.02
N GLY A 178 -5.20 -11.41 -11.07
CA GLY A 178 -4.96 -10.41 -10.02
C GLY A 178 -4.20 -9.18 -10.52
N PHE A 179 -4.22 -8.13 -9.72
CA PHE A 179 -3.46 -6.92 -9.98
C PHE A 179 -2.06 -7.01 -9.38
N HIS A 180 -1.07 -6.66 -10.18
CA HIS A 180 0.32 -6.85 -9.81
C HIS A 180 1.05 -5.54 -9.51
N PHE A 181 1.93 -5.58 -8.52
CA PHE A 181 2.90 -4.53 -8.20
C PHE A 181 4.13 -5.12 -7.49
N CYS A 182 5.19 -4.32 -7.33
CA CYS A 182 6.43 -4.72 -6.67
C CYS A 182 6.61 -3.96 -5.36
N GLU A 183 7.31 -4.53 -4.38
CA GLU A 183 7.61 -3.80 -3.14
C GLU A 183 8.63 -2.69 -3.35
N LYS A 184 9.61 -2.90 -4.24
CA LYS A 184 10.65 -1.93 -4.58
C LYS A 184 10.50 -1.51 -6.03
N ILE A 185 10.92 -0.28 -6.34
CA ILE A 185 10.88 0.24 -7.71
C ILE A 185 11.84 -0.53 -8.62
N ILE A 186 13.05 -0.86 -8.15
CA ILE A 186 14.04 -1.60 -8.95
C ILE A 186 13.49 -2.93 -9.49
N ASP A 187 12.63 -3.61 -8.74
CA ASP A 187 12.02 -4.89 -9.11
C ASP A 187 11.07 -4.74 -10.31
N THR A 188 10.46 -3.57 -10.48
CA THR A 188 9.60 -3.31 -11.65
C THR A 188 10.37 -3.32 -12.97
N LEU A 189 11.70 -3.12 -12.93
CA LEU A 189 12.55 -3.11 -14.12
C LEU A 189 12.75 -4.50 -14.74
N ASN A 190 12.35 -5.56 -14.04
CA ASN A 190 12.30 -6.92 -14.61
C ASN A 190 11.18 -7.05 -15.65
N TYR A 191 10.21 -6.13 -15.65
CA TYR A 191 9.02 -6.19 -16.50
C TYR A 191 8.86 -4.98 -17.41
N TYR A 192 9.43 -3.83 -17.02
CA TYR A 192 9.29 -2.56 -17.73
C TYR A 192 10.64 -1.91 -18.00
N ASN A 193 10.75 -1.27 -19.16
CA ASN A 193 11.83 -0.33 -19.40
C ASN A 193 11.53 0.98 -18.68
N ARG A 194 12.44 1.40 -17.78
CA ARG A 194 12.25 2.57 -16.92
C ARG A 194 11.93 3.87 -17.67
N ASN A 195 12.37 3.98 -18.94
CA ASN A 195 12.21 5.20 -19.73
C ASN A 195 10.80 5.32 -20.35
N ASP A 196 10.02 4.25 -20.31
CA ASP A 196 8.73 4.14 -21.01
C ASP A 196 7.54 4.10 -20.03
N VAL A 197 7.81 4.27 -18.73
CA VAL A 197 6.83 4.13 -17.66
C VAL A 197 6.91 5.25 -16.64
N VAL A 198 5.79 5.42 -15.94
CA VAL A 198 5.70 6.15 -14.68
C VAL A 198 5.45 5.16 -13.55
N TYR A 199 5.75 5.57 -12.32
CA TYR A 199 5.53 4.76 -11.13
C TYR A 199 4.39 5.35 -10.31
N CYS A 200 3.53 4.50 -9.77
CA CYS A 200 2.56 4.89 -8.77
C CYS A 200 2.80 4.15 -7.46
N GLU A 201 2.59 4.84 -6.35
CA GLU A 201 2.37 4.18 -5.07
C GLU A 201 1.03 3.47 -5.10
N VAL A 202 0.99 2.25 -4.58
CA VAL A 202 -0.21 1.43 -4.55
C VAL A 202 -0.41 0.78 -3.18
N ILE A 203 -1.67 0.48 -2.88
CA ILE A 203 -2.09 -0.33 -1.73
C ILE A 203 -2.81 -1.56 -2.30
N GLY A 204 -2.44 -2.75 -1.86
CA GLY A 204 -3.03 -4.01 -2.29
C GLY A 204 -3.50 -4.87 -1.11
N TRP A 205 -4.66 -5.50 -1.22
CA TRP A 205 -5.27 -6.33 -0.17
C TRP A 205 -6.27 -7.35 -0.73
N GLY A 206 -6.94 -8.09 0.16
CA GLY A 206 -7.81 -9.22 -0.18
C GLY A 206 -7.03 -10.53 -0.25
N ASN A 207 -7.37 -11.38 -1.21
CA ASN A 207 -6.52 -12.52 -1.55
C ASN A 207 -5.20 -12.03 -2.19
N VAL A 208 -4.08 -12.64 -1.78
CA VAL A 208 -2.73 -12.25 -2.20
C VAL A 208 -1.91 -13.47 -2.58
N ASP A 209 -1.13 -13.36 -3.64
CA ASP A 209 -0.11 -14.33 -4.04
C ASP A 209 1.23 -13.62 -4.30
N ILE A 210 2.34 -14.15 -3.78
CA ILE A 210 3.65 -13.47 -3.77
C ILE A 210 4.68 -14.36 -4.43
N GLU A 211 5.37 -13.81 -5.43
CA GLU A 211 6.47 -14.46 -6.14
C GLU A 211 7.67 -13.52 -6.19
N SER A 212 8.78 -13.91 -5.54
CA SER A 212 10.09 -13.24 -5.57
C SER A 212 10.05 -11.70 -5.44
N ASP A 213 9.81 -10.99 -6.55
CA ASP A 213 9.90 -9.55 -6.73
C ASP A 213 8.51 -8.88 -6.98
N LYS A 214 7.43 -9.67 -6.93
CA LYS A 214 6.10 -9.28 -7.40
C LYS A 214 5.00 -9.79 -6.46
N ILE A 215 3.97 -8.98 -6.29
CA ILE A 215 2.78 -9.26 -5.47
C ILE A 215 1.55 -9.15 -6.35
N ALA A 216 0.75 -10.21 -6.41
CA ALA A 216 -0.58 -10.25 -7.02
C ALA A 216 -1.65 -10.08 -5.94
N VAL A 217 -2.61 -9.17 -6.15
CA VAL A 217 -3.68 -8.87 -5.19
C VAL A 217 -5.05 -8.88 -5.84
N GLU A 218 -6.07 -9.19 -5.04
CA GLU A 218 -7.48 -9.08 -5.40
C GLU A 218 -7.90 -7.62 -5.58
N HIS A 219 -7.61 -6.78 -4.60
CA HIS A 219 -7.91 -5.35 -4.65
C HIS A 219 -6.63 -4.53 -4.74
N ILE A 220 -6.60 -3.56 -5.65
CA ILE A 220 -5.53 -2.57 -5.74
C ILE A 220 -6.09 -1.16 -5.75
N PHE A 221 -5.49 -0.28 -4.95
CA PHE A 221 -5.74 1.16 -4.96
C PHE A 221 -4.53 1.89 -5.50
N ILE A 222 -4.75 2.72 -6.53
CA ILE A 222 -3.70 3.55 -7.12
C ILE A 222 -3.65 4.85 -6.32
N LYS A 223 -2.65 5.00 -5.44
CA LYS A 223 -2.62 6.08 -4.46
C LYS A 223 -2.25 7.41 -5.11
N ASN A 224 -1.03 7.52 -5.63
CA ASN A 224 -0.47 8.74 -6.24
C ASN A 224 0.62 8.36 -7.25
N LEU A 225 0.96 9.30 -8.15
CA LEU A 225 2.22 9.23 -8.89
C LEU A 225 3.39 9.33 -7.91
N TYR A 226 4.40 8.51 -8.13
CA TYR A 226 5.64 8.52 -7.37
C TYR A 226 6.75 9.15 -8.20
N LEU A 227 7.34 10.23 -7.70
CA LEU A 227 8.51 10.87 -8.29
C LEU A 227 9.76 10.14 -7.81
N HIS A 228 10.22 9.18 -8.61
CA HIS A 228 11.40 8.41 -8.30
C HIS A 228 12.68 9.23 -8.40
N ASN A 229 13.72 8.77 -7.71
CA ASN A 229 15.08 9.28 -7.80
C ASN A 229 16.06 8.12 -8.04
N ASP A 230 17.32 8.46 -8.27
CA ASP A 230 18.35 7.47 -8.59
C ASP A 230 18.56 6.39 -7.52
N LYS A 231 18.27 6.70 -6.24
CA LYS A 231 18.44 5.74 -5.15
C LYS A 231 17.43 4.60 -5.21
N ASP A 232 16.27 4.82 -5.82
CA ASP A 232 15.20 3.82 -5.95
C ASP A 232 15.59 2.63 -6.82
N PHE A 233 16.68 2.77 -7.59
CA PHE A 233 17.21 1.76 -8.50
C PHE A 233 18.45 1.03 -7.99
N ASN A 234 18.74 1.11 -6.69
CA ASN A 234 19.79 0.32 -6.07
C ASN A 234 19.23 -0.95 -5.43
N SER A 235 19.97 -2.06 -5.51
CA SER A 235 19.67 -3.30 -4.77
C SER A 235 20.75 -3.57 -3.72
N GLY A 236 20.34 -3.95 -2.51
CA GLY A 236 21.22 -4.08 -1.34
C GLY A 236 21.28 -2.80 -0.49
N ASN A 237 22.15 -2.80 0.52
CA ASN A 237 22.18 -1.80 1.59
C ASN A 237 23.36 -0.83 1.45
N GLY A 238 23.14 0.44 1.83
CA GLY A 238 24.22 1.43 1.93
C GLY A 238 24.80 1.92 0.61
N ASN A 239 24.07 1.76 -0.50
CA ASN A 239 24.49 2.29 -1.80
C ASN A 239 24.15 3.79 -1.94
N SER A 240 25.02 4.56 -2.58
CA SER A 240 24.77 5.94 -3.03
C SER A 240 24.96 6.03 -4.55
N GLY A 241 24.18 6.89 -5.21
CA GLY A 241 24.11 6.95 -6.68
C GLY A 241 22.99 6.07 -7.24
N ASN A 242 23.17 5.59 -8.47
CA ASN A 242 22.17 4.91 -9.28
C ASN A 242 22.59 3.50 -9.71
N ARG A 243 21.65 2.56 -9.81
CA ARG A 243 21.85 1.24 -10.45
C ARG A 243 23.01 0.41 -9.87
N ASN A 244 23.26 0.54 -8.57
CA ASN A 244 24.19 -0.33 -7.88
C ASN A 244 23.50 -1.63 -7.43
N SER A 245 24.24 -2.73 -7.50
CA SER A 245 23.82 -4.04 -6.99
C SER A 245 24.84 -4.57 -5.99
N GLY A 246 24.38 -4.96 -4.80
CA GLY A 246 25.21 -5.33 -3.66
C GLY A 246 25.21 -4.24 -2.58
N ASN A 247 26.22 -4.21 -1.71
CA ASN A 247 26.22 -3.32 -0.54
C ASN A 247 27.35 -2.30 -0.57
N TRP A 248 27.12 -1.12 0.02
CA TRP A 248 28.12 -0.10 0.29
C TRP A 248 28.86 0.43 -0.95
N ASN A 249 28.18 0.48 -2.10
CA ASN A 249 28.75 1.11 -3.30
C ASN A 249 28.48 2.62 -3.32
N SER A 250 29.44 3.39 -3.84
CA SER A 250 29.30 4.83 -4.04
C SER A 250 29.60 5.18 -5.49
N GLY A 251 28.65 5.83 -6.17
CA GLY A 251 28.69 6.12 -7.60
C GLY A 251 27.61 5.33 -8.33
N ASP A 252 27.75 5.18 -9.65
CA ASP A 252 26.71 4.58 -10.48
C ASP A 252 27.16 3.25 -11.09
N TRP A 253 26.22 2.33 -11.27
CA TRP A 253 26.40 1.09 -12.04
C TRP A 253 27.49 0.16 -11.50
N ASN A 254 27.62 0.06 -10.18
CA ASN A 254 28.52 -0.92 -9.58
C ASN A 254 27.79 -2.25 -9.31
N SER A 255 28.49 -3.36 -9.51
CA SER A 255 28.05 -4.70 -9.14
C SER A 255 29.04 -5.35 -8.19
N GLY A 256 28.55 -5.82 -7.04
CA GLY A 256 29.36 -6.31 -5.92
C GLY A 256 29.31 -5.35 -4.73
N ASN A 257 30.31 -5.40 -3.84
CA ASN A 257 30.28 -4.66 -2.58
C ASN A 257 31.47 -3.71 -2.40
N GLY A 258 31.22 -2.55 -1.78
CA GLY A 258 32.27 -1.64 -1.34
C GLY A 258 33.01 -0.92 -2.48
N ASN A 259 32.39 -0.77 -3.66
CA ASN A 259 33.03 -0.06 -4.78
C ASN A 259 32.84 1.45 -4.65
N SER A 260 33.84 2.22 -5.07
CA SER A 260 33.80 3.68 -5.16
C SER A 260 34.15 4.14 -6.57
N GLY A 261 33.27 4.91 -7.19
CA GLY A 261 33.33 5.28 -8.61
C GLY A 261 32.25 4.57 -9.41
N ASN A 262 32.39 4.52 -10.73
CA ASN A 262 31.32 4.08 -11.63
C ASN A 262 31.70 2.84 -12.43
N TRP A 263 30.71 2.00 -12.77
CA TRP A 263 30.88 0.85 -13.67
C TRP A 263 31.86 -0.21 -13.17
N ASN A 264 32.00 -0.41 -11.86
CA ASN A 264 32.84 -1.47 -11.33
C ASN A 264 32.08 -2.78 -11.20
N SER A 265 32.73 -3.90 -11.49
CA SER A 265 32.24 -5.26 -11.26
C SER A 265 33.20 -6.01 -10.34
N GLY A 266 32.68 -6.61 -9.28
CA GLY A 266 33.44 -7.22 -8.19
C GLY A 266 33.43 -6.35 -6.93
N ASN A 267 34.39 -6.54 -6.02
CA ASN A 267 34.34 -5.93 -4.70
C ASN A 267 35.54 -5.02 -4.41
N TRP A 268 35.29 -3.96 -3.64
CA TRP A 268 36.32 -3.06 -3.10
C TRP A 268 37.17 -2.38 -4.17
N ASN A 269 36.61 -2.06 -5.32
CA ASN A 269 37.30 -1.29 -6.35
C ASN A 269 37.17 0.22 -6.09
N SER A 270 38.24 0.96 -6.37
CA SER A 270 38.26 2.42 -6.33
C SER A 270 38.65 2.97 -7.71
N GLY A 271 37.83 3.87 -8.26
CA GLY A 271 37.93 4.37 -9.63
C GLY A 271 36.82 3.78 -10.50
N ASN A 272 37.00 3.80 -11.83
CA ASN A 272 35.92 3.47 -12.76
C ASN A 272 36.26 2.29 -13.68
N ARG A 273 35.23 1.55 -14.10
CA ARG A 273 35.32 0.48 -15.12
C ARG A 273 36.29 -0.63 -14.73
N ASN A 274 36.44 -0.94 -13.44
CA ASN A 274 37.25 -2.06 -12.99
C ASN A 274 36.43 -3.35 -12.97
N SER A 275 37.03 -4.46 -13.37
CA SER A 275 36.48 -5.81 -13.26
C SER A 275 37.38 -6.67 -12.39
N GLY A 276 36.82 -7.33 -11.39
CA GLY A 276 37.54 -8.08 -10.36
C GLY A 276 37.57 -7.34 -9.02
N ASN A 277 38.52 -7.65 -8.13
CA ASN A 277 38.47 -7.18 -6.75
C ASN A 277 39.69 -6.36 -6.34
N ARG A 278 39.47 -5.37 -5.47
CA ARG A 278 40.52 -4.56 -4.83
C ARG A 278 41.42 -3.81 -5.82
N ASN A 279 40.87 -3.38 -6.97
CA ASN A 279 41.61 -2.55 -7.91
C ASN A 279 41.52 -1.07 -7.51
N SER A 280 42.59 -0.33 -7.73
CA SER A 280 42.66 1.13 -7.56
C SER A 280 43.11 1.78 -8.86
N GLY A 281 42.31 2.69 -9.40
CA GLY A 281 42.50 3.31 -10.72
C GLY A 281 41.38 2.93 -11.69
N ASN A 282 41.58 3.07 -13.00
CA ASN A 282 40.50 2.91 -13.97
C ASN A 282 40.78 1.83 -15.03
N GLY A 283 39.74 1.09 -15.41
CA GLY A 283 39.79 0.15 -16.53
C GLY A 283 40.64 -1.09 -16.28
N ASN A 284 40.85 -1.48 -15.02
CA ASN A 284 41.61 -2.69 -14.68
C ASN A 284 40.74 -3.95 -14.82
N SER A 285 41.35 -5.06 -15.21
CA SER A 285 40.70 -6.38 -15.26
C SER A 285 41.56 -7.40 -14.51
N GLY A 286 40.98 -8.06 -13.51
CA GLY A 286 41.68 -8.93 -12.56
C GLY A 286 41.67 -8.31 -11.15
N ASN A 287 42.62 -8.69 -10.29
CA ASN A 287 42.55 -8.35 -8.86
C ASN A 287 43.82 -7.64 -8.37
N ARG A 288 43.63 -6.73 -7.40
CA ARG A 288 44.72 -6.03 -6.70
C ARG A 288 45.64 -5.22 -7.62
N ASN A 289 45.11 -4.69 -8.71
CA ASN A 289 45.85 -3.79 -9.60
C ASN A 289 45.82 -2.35 -9.07
N SER A 290 46.93 -1.64 -9.16
CA SER A 290 47.07 -0.23 -8.80
C SER A 290 47.63 0.56 -10.00
N GLY A 291 46.82 1.47 -10.54
CA GLY A 291 47.09 2.15 -11.82
C GLY A 291 45.93 1.93 -12.80
N ASN A 292 46.14 2.21 -14.09
CA ASN A 292 45.09 2.20 -15.10
C ASN A 292 45.33 1.17 -16.19
N ARG A 293 44.24 0.56 -16.67
CA ARG A 293 44.20 -0.34 -17.83
C ARG A 293 45.13 -1.56 -17.71
N ASN A 294 45.22 -2.12 -16.51
CA ASN A 294 45.98 -3.35 -16.27
C ASN A 294 45.07 -4.58 -16.36
N PRO A 295 45.26 -5.47 -17.35
CA PRO A 295 44.88 -6.88 -17.23
C PRO A 295 45.71 -7.61 -16.15
N GLY A 296 45.28 -8.80 -15.72
CA GLY A 296 46.04 -9.64 -14.79
C GLY A 296 45.86 -9.26 -13.32
N ASN A 297 46.71 -9.80 -12.44
CA ASN A 297 46.60 -9.59 -10.98
C ASN A 297 47.88 -8.98 -10.39
N GLY A 298 47.74 -8.09 -9.41
CA GLY A 298 48.86 -7.56 -8.62
C GLY A 298 49.75 -6.56 -9.35
N ASN A 299 49.27 -5.98 -10.45
CA ASN A 299 50.04 -5.05 -11.26
C ASN A 299 50.10 -3.65 -10.61
N THR A 300 51.25 -3.00 -10.73
CA THR A 300 51.45 -1.60 -10.30
C THR A 300 51.95 -0.78 -11.49
N GLY A 301 51.38 0.40 -11.70
CA GLY A 301 51.64 1.23 -12.89
C GLY A 301 50.52 1.12 -13.93
N ASP A 302 50.71 1.69 -15.12
CA ASP A 302 49.66 1.80 -16.13
C ASP A 302 49.96 0.92 -17.35
N ARG A 303 48.92 0.29 -17.91
CA ARG A 303 48.96 -0.52 -19.15
C ARG A 303 49.96 -1.68 -19.11
N ASN A 304 50.09 -2.33 -17.95
CA ASN A 304 50.83 -3.58 -17.84
C ASN A 304 50.18 -4.63 -18.75
N SER A 305 50.98 -5.33 -19.54
CA SER A 305 50.54 -6.38 -20.46
C SER A 305 50.67 -7.76 -19.84
#